data_AF-A0A1Y2DJZ7-F1
#
_entry.id   AF-A0A1Y2DJZ7-F1
#
_cell.length_a   1.000
_cell.length_b   1.000
_cell.length_c   1.000
_cell.angle_alpha   90.00
_cell.angle_beta   90.00
_cell.angle_gamma   90.00
#
_symmetry.space_group_name_H-M   'P 1'
#
loop_
_entity.id
_entity.type
_entity.pdbx_description
1 polymer ?
#
loop_
_entity_poly.entity_id
_entity_poly.type
_entity_poly.pdbx_seq_one_letter_code
_entity_poly.pdbx_strand_id
1 'polypeptide(L)'
;MDRFEPPTYTAATRPGIEEDIIKILGASGSGYKNYVTTLGDIHDGLAIDLSQFNSIDTTAETVAVGAGVKIDDIIGHIYSAGILLQTGNAFGPGVIGVTLGGGVGRLTGVYGLMIDDLASQDSSSNFLGKSVARANFGIITSAPCNLHPLSNDGNIFTADLIFPANMTSDFFKTVESLNGNMPAEMSGIATIIYDNSTNQTQLMTNWVYVGTEGGARTALAPIFDFDPPYSSVSVIPWNLLINSTFNGFGTTVCQEGFIRDMYSANLKNYNASTFDTIIDKMSGFFDEYPGGRSNALQYEIYPNQAMAVVSADETAWP
;
A
#
# COMPACT_ATOMS: atom_id res chain seq x y z
N MET A 1 -4.38 -1.27 31.83
CA MET A 1 -3.77 -0.38 30.85
C MET A 1 -4.69 -0.37 29.65
N ASP A 2 -5.12 0.80 29.23
CA ASP A 2 -5.94 0.93 28.03
C ASP A 2 -5.04 0.63 26.82
N ARG A 3 -5.51 -0.22 25.91
CA ARG A 3 -4.69 -0.80 24.83
C ARG A 3 -4.34 0.22 23.74
N PHE A 4 -4.82 1.45 23.89
CA PHE A 4 -4.81 2.53 22.91
C PHE A 4 -4.14 3.81 23.43
N GLU A 5 -3.53 3.78 24.63
CA GLU A 5 -2.69 4.90 25.06
C GLU A 5 -1.51 5.07 24.11
N PRO A 6 -1.13 6.32 23.77
CA PRO A 6 0.04 6.54 22.94
C PRO A 6 1.30 6.05 23.66
N PRO A 7 2.30 5.56 22.92
CA PRO A 7 3.61 5.27 23.47
C PRO A 7 4.20 6.51 24.16
N THR A 8 4.95 6.31 25.24
CA THR A 8 5.70 7.39 25.89
C THR A 8 7.17 7.31 25.55
N TYR A 9 7.80 8.47 25.39
CA TYR A 9 9.22 8.58 25.05
C TYR A 9 9.96 9.47 26.04
N THR A 10 11.12 8.99 26.49
CA THR A 10 12.05 9.76 27.32
C THR A 10 12.81 10.80 26.48
N ALA A 11 13.07 10.48 25.20
CA ALA A 11 13.73 11.38 24.28
C ALA A 11 13.38 11.06 22.82
N ALA A 12 13.58 12.04 21.94
CA ALA A 12 13.54 11.89 20.50
C ALA A 12 14.83 12.46 19.90
N THR A 13 15.44 11.71 19.00
CA THR A 13 16.72 12.04 18.36
C THR A 13 16.56 11.93 16.85
N ARG A 14 17.32 12.75 16.14
CA ARG A 14 17.37 12.76 14.67
C ARG A 14 18.84 12.70 14.25
N PRO A 15 19.43 11.50 14.19
CA PRO A 15 20.82 11.33 13.75
C PRO A 15 21.01 11.85 12.32
N GLY A 16 22.16 12.46 12.05
CA GLY A 16 22.52 12.94 10.71
C GLY A 16 23.37 11.95 9.93
N ILE A 17 24.13 11.11 10.63
CA ILE A 17 25.04 10.09 10.07
C ILE A 17 24.97 8.80 10.89
N GLU A 18 25.49 7.69 10.36
CA GLU A 18 25.42 6.38 11.02
C GLU A 18 26.14 6.34 12.37
N GLU A 19 27.24 7.11 12.51
CA GLU A 19 27.98 7.22 13.77
C GLU A 19 27.14 7.83 14.90
N ASP A 20 26.15 8.66 14.57
CA ASP A 20 25.22 9.20 15.56
C ASP A 20 24.30 8.10 16.08
N ILE A 21 23.81 7.22 15.20
CA ILE A 21 22.98 6.07 15.59
C ILE A 21 23.74 5.16 16.55
N ILE A 22 25.02 4.87 16.28
CA ILE A 22 25.85 4.02 17.15
C ILE A 22 25.98 4.63 18.56
N LYS A 23 26.20 5.95 18.64
CA LYS A 23 26.26 6.67 19.93
C LYS A 23 24.92 6.65 20.66
N ILE A 24 23.82 6.77 19.92
CA ILE A 24 22.44 6.77 20.43
C ILE A 24 22.03 5.37 20.92
N LEU A 25 22.36 4.30 20.19
CA LEU A 25 22.02 2.92 20.55
C LEU A 25 22.79 2.41 21.77
N GLY A 26 23.92 3.03 22.12
CA GLY A 26 24.53 2.90 23.44
C GLY A 26 23.57 3.26 24.61
N ALA A 27 22.40 3.86 24.31
CA ALA A 27 21.36 4.27 25.24
C ALA A 27 19.96 3.65 25.01
N SER A 28 19.80 2.65 24.12
CA SER A 28 18.53 1.94 23.74
C SER A 28 17.49 2.80 22.98
N GLY A 29 16.99 2.37 21.79
CA GLY A 29 15.87 3.06 21.12
C GLY A 29 15.11 2.31 20.02
N SER A 30 14.02 2.91 19.53
CA SER A 30 13.07 2.41 18.51
C SER A 30 12.64 3.53 17.51
N GLY A 31 12.21 3.17 16.29
CA GLY A 31 11.83 4.10 15.19
C GLY A 31 10.37 3.99 14.73
N TYR A 32 9.84 4.99 13.98
CA TYR A 32 8.39 5.16 13.70
C TYR A 32 7.95 5.26 12.24
N LYS A 33 6.90 4.47 11.93
CA LYS A 33 5.57 4.84 11.37
C LYS A 33 4.85 3.51 11.04
N ASN A 34 4.12 2.93 12.00
CA ASN A 34 3.48 1.61 11.84
C ASN A 34 2.10 1.58 12.51
N TYR A 35 1.15 0.84 11.93
CA TYR A 35 -0.22 0.65 12.45
C TYR A 35 -0.33 -0.59 13.36
N VAL A 36 0.69 -0.87 14.17
CA VAL A 36 0.70 -2.05 15.05
C VAL A 36 0.17 -1.71 16.44
N THR A 37 -0.68 -2.59 16.98
CA THR A 37 -1.32 -2.40 18.29
C THR A 37 -0.36 -2.53 19.48
N THR A 38 0.89 -2.93 19.24
CA THR A 38 1.90 -3.16 20.28
C THR A 38 2.73 -1.92 20.60
N LEU A 39 2.61 -0.83 19.84
CA LEU A 39 3.37 0.39 20.14
C LEU A 39 2.94 1.02 21.47
N GLY A 40 1.67 0.90 21.87
CA GLY A 40 1.19 1.41 23.15
C GLY A 40 1.88 0.78 24.38
N ASP A 41 2.53 -0.37 24.21
CA ASP A 41 3.32 -1.03 25.27
C ASP A 41 4.71 -0.38 25.44
N ILE A 42 5.12 0.53 24.56
CA ILE A 42 6.38 1.28 24.69
C ILE A 42 6.18 2.37 25.76
N HIS A 43 6.87 2.19 26.87
CA HIS A 43 6.96 3.18 27.94
C HIS A 43 8.38 3.71 28.07
N ASP A 44 8.50 5.03 28.14
CA ASP A 44 9.76 5.75 28.33
C ASP A 44 10.81 5.41 27.27
N GLY A 45 10.36 5.09 26.05
CA GLY A 45 11.21 4.69 24.94
C GLY A 45 12.07 5.83 24.40
N LEU A 46 12.97 5.50 23.46
CA LEU A 46 13.74 6.48 22.72
C LEU A 46 13.31 6.47 21.27
N ALA A 47 12.89 7.63 20.80
CA ALA A 47 12.52 7.87 19.44
C ALA A 47 13.75 8.15 18.56
N ILE A 48 13.96 7.36 17.50
CA ILE A 48 14.99 7.60 16.49
C ILE A 48 14.33 7.95 15.16
N ASP A 49 14.45 9.21 14.77
CA ASP A 49 13.92 9.77 13.53
C ASP A 49 15.01 9.70 12.43
N LEU A 50 14.81 8.84 11.44
CA LEU A 50 15.75 8.61 10.33
C LEU A 50 15.52 9.57 9.15
N SER A 51 14.72 10.62 9.29
CA SER A 51 14.40 11.56 8.19
C SER A 51 15.60 12.29 7.57
N GLN A 52 16.78 12.28 8.20
CA GLN A 52 18.01 12.80 7.59
C GLN A 52 18.68 11.81 6.62
N PHE A 53 18.36 10.51 6.70
CA PHE A 53 18.82 9.50 5.76
C PHE A 53 17.90 9.48 4.54
N ASN A 54 17.90 10.56 3.78
CA ASN A 54 16.96 10.82 2.68
C ASN A 54 17.64 10.75 1.29
N SER A 55 18.76 10.05 1.16
CA SER A 55 19.44 9.87 -0.12
C SER A 55 18.70 8.91 -1.05
N ILE A 56 18.79 9.18 -2.35
CA ILE A 56 18.27 8.34 -3.43
C ILE A 56 19.39 8.21 -4.45
N ASP A 57 20.11 7.09 -4.40
CA ASP A 57 21.31 6.87 -5.20
C ASP A 57 21.04 5.81 -6.26
N THR A 58 20.75 6.27 -7.48
CA THR A 58 20.36 5.40 -8.61
C THR A 58 21.59 4.97 -9.42
N THR A 59 21.69 3.67 -9.70
CA THR A 59 22.65 3.06 -10.62
C THR A 59 21.91 2.46 -11.82
N ALA A 60 22.63 1.78 -12.72
CA ALA A 60 22.00 1.10 -13.86
C ALA A 60 21.12 -0.10 -13.46
N GLU A 61 21.37 -0.70 -12.29
CA GLU A 61 20.73 -1.97 -11.88
C GLU A 61 19.87 -1.81 -10.62
N THR A 62 20.24 -0.89 -9.73
CA THR A 62 19.61 -0.72 -8.42
C THR A 62 19.44 0.75 -8.05
N VAL A 63 18.51 1.02 -7.14
CA VAL A 63 18.41 2.29 -6.42
C VAL A 63 18.65 2.04 -4.93
N ALA A 64 19.66 2.69 -4.35
CA ALA A 64 19.83 2.70 -2.90
C ALA A 64 18.94 3.80 -2.30
N VAL A 65 18.05 3.40 -1.40
CA VAL A 65 17.04 4.28 -0.82
C VAL A 65 17.31 4.44 0.67
N GLY A 66 17.51 5.67 1.10
CA GLY A 66 17.64 6.00 2.51
C GLY A 66 16.36 5.74 3.31
N ALA A 67 16.50 5.38 4.57
CA ALA A 67 15.38 5.01 5.44
C ALA A 67 14.41 6.16 5.76
N GLY A 68 14.85 7.40 5.55
CA GLY A 68 14.04 8.61 5.67
C GLY A 68 13.22 8.95 4.41
N VAL A 69 13.46 8.29 3.28
CA VAL A 69 12.77 8.54 2.01
C VAL A 69 11.34 8.02 2.06
N LYS A 70 10.37 8.87 1.74
CA LYS A 70 8.95 8.50 1.55
C LYS A 70 8.67 8.13 0.09
N ILE A 71 7.55 7.45 -0.15
CA ILE A 71 7.09 7.13 -1.51
C ILE A 71 6.97 8.41 -2.36
N ASP A 72 6.43 9.49 -1.79
CA ASP A 72 6.31 10.80 -2.49
C ASP A 72 7.66 11.39 -2.92
N ASP A 73 8.70 11.19 -2.10
CA ASP A 73 10.04 11.75 -2.36
C ASP A 73 10.72 11.06 -3.55
N ILE A 74 10.47 9.76 -3.75
CA ILE A 74 11.17 8.94 -4.74
C ILE A 74 10.40 8.76 -6.06
N ILE A 75 9.06 8.71 -6.02
CA ILE A 75 8.26 8.23 -7.16
C ILE A 75 8.47 9.04 -8.45
N GLY A 76 8.60 10.37 -8.33
CA GLY A 76 8.90 11.25 -9.47
C GLY A 76 10.33 11.11 -9.99
N HIS A 77 11.29 10.85 -9.11
CA HIS A 77 12.71 10.65 -9.46
C HIS A 77 12.88 9.37 -10.28
N ILE A 78 12.33 8.24 -9.81
CA ILE A 78 12.44 6.95 -10.52
C ILE A 78 11.66 6.95 -11.84
N TYR A 79 10.49 7.60 -11.88
CA TYR A 79 9.75 7.77 -13.14
C TYR A 79 10.59 8.53 -14.18
N SER A 80 11.21 9.65 -13.79
CA SER A 80 12.03 10.46 -14.68
C SER A 80 13.29 9.74 -15.16
N ALA A 81 13.80 8.80 -14.36
CA ALA A 81 14.90 7.91 -14.72
C ALA A 81 14.49 6.75 -15.64
N GLY A 82 13.22 6.65 -16.02
CA GLY A 82 12.75 5.63 -16.96
C GLY A 82 12.63 4.23 -16.34
N ILE A 83 12.39 4.16 -15.03
CA ILE A 83 12.35 2.93 -14.24
C ILE A 83 11.13 2.93 -13.31
N LEU A 84 10.82 1.75 -12.78
CA LEU A 84 9.73 1.50 -11.86
C LEU A 84 10.26 0.78 -10.61
N LEU A 85 9.66 1.10 -9.47
CA LEU A 85 9.84 0.39 -8.21
C LEU A 85 8.46 0.03 -7.66
N GLN A 86 8.32 -1.10 -6.98
CA GLN A 86 7.08 -1.39 -6.26
C GLN A 86 6.77 -0.30 -5.23
N THR A 87 5.49 0.06 -5.12
CA THR A 87 4.98 0.98 -4.10
C THR A 87 3.70 0.42 -3.49
N GLY A 88 3.35 0.89 -2.29
CA GLY A 88 2.00 0.72 -1.75
C GLY A 88 0.97 1.63 -2.43
N ASN A 89 -0.20 1.77 -1.82
CA ASN A 89 -1.29 2.65 -2.29
C ASN A 89 -1.30 4.05 -1.66
N ALA A 90 -0.21 4.43 -0.99
CA ALA A 90 -0.10 5.67 -0.23
C ALA A 90 1.27 6.32 -0.43
N PHE A 91 1.32 7.65 -0.48
CA PHE A 91 2.56 8.42 -0.69
C PHE A 91 3.35 8.72 0.58
N GLY A 92 2.66 8.83 1.70
CA GLY A 92 3.25 9.23 2.98
C GLY A 92 4.17 8.21 3.67
N PRO A 93 3.99 6.89 3.52
CA PRO A 93 4.86 5.89 4.14
C PRO A 93 6.32 5.98 3.66
N GLY A 94 7.26 5.58 4.53
CA GLY A 94 8.67 5.43 4.19
C GLY A 94 8.90 4.20 3.33
N VAL A 95 9.72 4.31 2.28
CA VAL A 95 9.98 3.22 1.31
C VAL A 95 10.51 1.98 2.03
N ILE A 96 11.62 2.13 2.76
CA ILE A 96 12.28 1.02 3.46
C ILE A 96 11.37 0.38 4.51
N GLY A 97 10.64 1.19 5.28
CA GLY A 97 9.73 0.68 6.30
C GLY A 97 8.66 -0.25 5.72
N VAL A 98 8.05 0.15 4.60
CA VAL A 98 7.04 -0.67 3.91
C VAL A 98 7.67 -1.91 3.27
N THR A 99 8.83 -1.75 2.62
CA THR A 99 9.59 -2.86 2.03
C THR A 99 9.92 -3.95 3.05
N LEU A 100 10.42 -3.60 4.24
CA LEU A 100 10.73 -4.59 5.29
C LEU A 100 9.50 -5.29 5.86
N GLY A 101 8.32 -4.69 5.69
CA GLY A 101 7.04 -5.28 6.05
C GLY A 101 6.42 -6.14 4.94
N GLY A 102 7.14 -6.44 3.86
CA GLY A 102 6.61 -7.09 2.66
C GLY A 102 6.22 -6.06 1.61
N GLY A 103 5.23 -5.22 1.92
CA GLY A 103 4.76 -4.14 1.06
C GLY A 103 3.94 -4.64 -0.13
N VAL A 104 2.63 -4.40 -0.06
CA VAL A 104 1.65 -4.81 -1.09
C VAL A 104 1.14 -3.56 -1.82
N GLY A 105 0.90 -3.67 -3.13
CA GLY A 105 0.33 -2.57 -3.89
C GLY A 105 -0.22 -2.97 -5.26
N ARG A 106 -0.52 -1.96 -6.08
CA ARG A 106 -1.22 -2.11 -7.38
C ARG A 106 -0.50 -3.01 -8.39
N LEU A 107 0.79 -3.21 -8.21
CA LEU A 107 1.67 -3.87 -9.16
C LEU A 107 2.15 -5.25 -8.68
N THR A 108 1.63 -5.73 -7.55
CA THR A 108 2.07 -6.97 -6.91
C THR A 108 1.90 -8.21 -7.78
N GLY A 109 0.88 -8.26 -8.65
CA GLY A 109 0.72 -9.39 -9.57
C GLY A 109 1.80 -9.50 -10.62
N VAL A 110 2.40 -8.37 -11.03
CA VAL A 110 3.39 -8.30 -12.10
C VAL A 110 4.81 -8.45 -11.56
N TYR A 111 5.10 -7.81 -10.42
CA TYR A 111 6.48 -7.68 -9.93
C TYR A 111 6.70 -8.23 -8.51
N GLY A 112 5.65 -8.70 -7.84
CA GLY A 112 5.75 -9.23 -6.47
C GLY A 112 5.63 -8.14 -5.40
N LEU A 113 6.05 -8.47 -4.19
CA LEU A 113 6.03 -7.58 -3.04
C LEU A 113 7.20 -6.58 -3.11
N MET A 114 7.10 -5.47 -2.38
CA MET A 114 8.22 -4.52 -2.28
C MET A 114 9.48 -5.17 -1.70
N ILE A 115 9.35 -6.15 -0.79
CA ILE A 115 10.48 -6.91 -0.24
C ILE A 115 11.22 -7.73 -1.30
N ASP A 116 10.53 -8.14 -2.36
CA ASP A 116 11.12 -8.91 -3.46
C ASP A 116 12.09 -8.05 -4.28
N ASP A 117 11.90 -6.72 -4.24
CA ASP A 117 12.80 -5.75 -4.87
C ASP A 117 14.09 -5.54 -4.07
N LEU A 118 14.21 -5.91 -2.79
CA LEU A 118 15.47 -5.72 -2.05
C LEU A 118 16.62 -6.49 -2.74
N ALA A 119 17.70 -5.81 -3.10
CA ALA A 119 18.84 -6.47 -3.70
C ALA A 119 19.49 -7.40 -2.67
N SER A 120 19.75 -8.66 -3.05
CA SER A 120 20.47 -9.59 -2.20
C SER A 120 21.90 -9.11 -2.01
N GLN A 121 22.27 -8.72 -0.79
CA GLN A 121 23.69 -8.52 -0.47
C GLN A 121 24.35 -9.88 -0.21
N ASP A 122 25.57 -10.06 -0.73
CA ASP A 122 26.37 -11.26 -0.49
C ASP A 122 26.44 -11.56 1.02
N SER A 123 26.24 -12.84 1.33
CA SER A 123 25.98 -13.46 2.64
C SER A 123 27.00 -13.23 3.77
N SER A 124 27.90 -12.27 3.63
CA SER A 124 28.86 -11.85 4.66
C SER A 124 28.27 -10.89 5.70
N SER A 125 27.16 -10.20 5.41
CA SER A 125 26.45 -9.33 6.37
C SER A 125 25.09 -9.94 6.74
N ASN A 126 25.03 -10.63 7.89
CA ASN A 126 23.89 -11.43 8.36
C ASN A 126 22.56 -10.68 8.64
N PHE A 127 22.42 -9.40 8.29
CA PHE A 127 21.31 -8.54 8.76
C PHE A 127 20.52 -7.82 7.67
N LEU A 128 20.94 -7.90 6.41
CA LEU A 128 20.32 -7.20 5.26
C LEU A 128 19.81 -8.14 4.16
N GLY A 129 19.86 -9.46 4.35
CA GLY A 129 19.29 -10.42 3.41
C GLY A 129 17.77 -10.40 3.44
N LYS A 130 17.11 -10.54 2.28
CA LYS A 130 15.64 -10.60 2.15
C LYS A 130 14.98 -11.51 3.19
N SER A 131 15.61 -12.65 3.50
CA SER A 131 15.14 -13.69 4.44
C SER A 131 15.13 -13.28 5.92
N VAL A 132 15.89 -12.24 6.28
CA VAL A 132 16.00 -11.72 7.66
C VAL A 132 15.59 -10.25 7.78
N ALA A 133 15.33 -9.59 6.65
CA ALA A 133 14.99 -8.18 6.55
C ALA A 133 13.66 -7.90 7.28
N ARG A 134 13.76 -7.42 8.52
CA ARG A 134 12.64 -6.95 9.36
C ARG A 134 13.10 -5.82 10.26
N ALA A 135 12.18 -4.93 10.62
CA ALA A 135 12.43 -3.81 11.52
C ALA A 135 12.91 -4.21 12.94
N ASN A 136 12.93 -5.50 13.28
CA ASN A 136 13.22 -6.00 14.63
C ASN A 136 14.70 -6.36 14.86
N PHE A 137 15.55 -6.39 13.82
CA PHE A 137 16.92 -6.88 13.93
C PHE A 137 17.99 -5.79 13.94
N GLY A 138 17.62 -4.53 13.69
CA GLY A 138 18.54 -3.41 13.69
C GLY A 138 17.93 -2.17 13.03
N ILE A 139 18.75 -1.12 12.92
CA ILE A 139 18.39 0.11 12.21
C ILE A 139 18.99 0.05 10.81
N ILE A 140 18.12 0.03 9.81
CA ILE A 140 18.51 0.16 8.41
C ILE A 140 18.51 1.64 8.07
N THR A 141 19.63 2.15 7.60
CA THR A 141 19.84 3.54 7.19
C THR A 141 19.65 3.73 5.69
N SER A 142 19.96 2.71 4.90
CA SER A 142 19.73 2.63 3.46
C SER A 142 19.61 1.17 3.03
N ALA A 143 18.84 0.90 1.97
CA ALA A 143 18.83 -0.41 1.31
C ALA A 143 18.80 -0.28 -0.22
N PRO A 144 19.59 -1.11 -0.95
CA PRO A 144 19.49 -1.21 -2.39
C PRO A 144 18.24 -2.00 -2.81
N CYS A 145 17.50 -1.47 -3.78
CA CYS A 145 16.38 -2.14 -4.43
C CYS A 145 16.65 -2.32 -5.93
N ASN A 146 16.31 -3.49 -6.45
CA ASN A 146 16.28 -3.79 -7.88
C ASN A 146 15.21 -2.95 -8.58
N LEU A 147 15.46 -2.64 -9.84
CA LEU A 147 14.63 -1.78 -10.66
C LEU A 147 13.88 -2.58 -11.72
N HIS A 148 12.64 -2.17 -12.02
CA HIS A 148 11.85 -2.73 -13.10
C HIS A 148 11.83 -1.78 -14.30
N PRO A 149 11.86 -2.31 -15.54
CA PRO A 149 11.70 -1.48 -16.73
C PRO A 149 10.28 -0.90 -16.79
N LEU A 150 10.14 0.29 -17.40
CA LEU A 150 8.81 0.79 -17.73
C LEU A 150 8.13 -0.12 -18.76
N SER A 151 6.88 -0.49 -18.47
CA SER A 151 5.98 -1.06 -19.45
C SER A 151 5.12 0.04 -20.08
N ASN A 152 4.63 -0.18 -21.30
CA ASN A 152 3.64 0.68 -21.96
C ASN A 152 4.00 2.19 -21.94
N ASP A 153 5.27 2.50 -22.26
CA ASP A 153 5.82 3.86 -22.27
C ASP A 153 5.66 4.62 -20.93
N GLY A 154 5.62 3.90 -19.81
CA GLY A 154 5.43 4.45 -18.48
C GLY A 154 3.99 4.85 -18.15
N ASN A 155 3.03 4.49 -19.01
CA ASN A 155 1.62 4.78 -18.81
C ASN A 155 0.86 3.56 -18.28
N ILE A 156 -0.16 3.82 -17.46
CA ILE A 156 -1.04 2.83 -16.87
C ILE A 156 -2.50 3.23 -17.07
N PHE A 157 -3.37 2.23 -17.25
CA PHE A 157 -4.81 2.46 -17.33
C PHE A 157 -5.40 2.49 -15.92
N THR A 158 -6.33 3.42 -15.66
CA THR A 158 -7.10 3.45 -14.42
C THR A 158 -8.57 3.83 -14.66
N ALA A 159 -9.46 3.26 -13.87
CA ALA A 159 -10.90 3.51 -13.93
C ALA A 159 -11.50 3.65 -12.53
N ASP A 160 -12.08 4.82 -12.25
CA ASP A 160 -12.89 5.08 -11.06
C ASP A 160 -14.37 4.89 -11.40
N LEU A 161 -15.05 4.03 -10.65
CA LEU A 161 -16.46 3.69 -10.84
C LEU A 161 -17.21 3.85 -9.52
N ILE A 162 -18.48 4.26 -9.57
CA ILE A 162 -19.35 4.32 -8.39
C ILE A 162 -20.62 3.51 -8.66
N PHE A 163 -20.94 2.63 -7.73
CA PHE A 163 -22.12 1.76 -7.77
C PHE A 163 -23.05 2.07 -6.60
N PRO A 164 -24.36 2.22 -6.85
CA PRO A 164 -25.37 2.25 -5.79
C PRO A 164 -25.49 0.87 -5.11
N ALA A 165 -26.01 0.86 -3.88
CA ALA A 165 -26.13 -0.36 -3.06
C ALA A 165 -26.91 -1.51 -3.74
N ASN A 166 -27.87 -1.23 -4.62
CA ASN A 166 -28.63 -2.26 -5.32
C ASN A 166 -27.84 -3.02 -6.40
N MET A 167 -26.65 -2.54 -6.79
CA MET A 167 -25.77 -3.20 -7.78
C MET A 167 -24.64 -4.01 -7.14
N THR A 168 -24.41 -3.85 -5.83
CA THR A 168 -23.19 -4.35 -5.20
C THR A 168 -23.12 -5.88 -5.13
N SER A 169 -24.26 -6.57 -4.99
CA SER A 169 -24.25 -8.04 -4.90
C SER A 169 -23.74 -8.69 -6.19
N ASP A 170 -24.21 -8.23 -7.36
CA ASP A 170 -23.74 -8.76 -8.64
C ASP A 170 -22.29 -8.34 -8.94
N PHE A 171 -21.90 -7.13 -8.53
CA PHE A 171 -20.50 -6.71 -8.56
C PHE A 171 -19.61 -7.67 -7.75
N PHE A 172 -19.97 -8.00 -6.50
CA PHE A 172 -19.14 -8.89 -5.67
C PHE A 172 -19.17 -10.35 -6.12
N LYS A 173 -20.23 -10.83 -6.80
CA LYS A 173 -20.19 -12.11 -7.53
C LYS A 173 -19.17 -12.10 -8.67
N THR A 174 -19.06 -10.97 -9.37
CA THR A 174 -18.02 -10.81 -10.40
C THR A 174 -16.64 -10.81 -9.78
N VAL A 175 -16.42 -10.08 -8.68
CA VAL A 175 -15.15 -10.13 -7.94
C VAL A 175 -14.83 -11.55 -7.43
N GLU A 176 -15.82 -12.29 -6.93
CA GLU A 176 -15.66 -13.70 -6.55
C GLU A 176 -15.20 -14.57 -7.73
N SER A 177 -15.72 -14.35 -8.94
CA SER A 177 -15.31 -15.09 -10.14
C SER A 177 -13.87 -14.83 -10.58
N LEU A 178 -13.29 -13.69 -10.17
CA LEU A 178 -11.89 -13.35 -10.43
C LEU A 178 -10.92 -14.11 -9.51
N ASN A 179 -11.40 -14.77 -8.45
CA ASN A 179 -10.53 -15.50 -7.53
C ASN A 179 -9.74 -16.59 -8.27
N GLY A 180 -8.40 -16.46 -8.30
CA GLY A 180 -7.50 -17.35 -9.06
C GLY A 180 -7.48 -17.13 -10.58
N ASN A 181 -8.34 -16.26 -11.13
CA ASN A 181 -8.45 -15.99 -12.56
C ASN A 181 -8.08 -14.54 -12.95
N MET A 182 -7.85 -13.67 -11.96
CA MET A 182 -7.48 -12.28 -12.18
C MET A 182 -6.14 -12.18 -12.93
N PRO A 183 -6.05 -11.45 -14.05
CA PRO A 183 -4.77 -11.21 -14.74
C PRO A 183 -3.74 -10.57 -13.82
N ALA A 184 -2.45 -10.87 -14.04
CA ALA A 184 -1.36 -10.35 -13.22
C ALA A 184 -1.27 -8.82 -13.28
N GLU A 185 -1.66 -8.25 -14.42
CA GLU A 185 -1.62 -6.82 -14.74
C GLU A 185 -2.79 -6.04 -14.13
N MET A 186 -3.83 -6.71 -13.65
CA MET A 186 -5.05 -6.07 -13.16
C MET A 186 -5.01 -5.96 -11.64
N SER A 187 -5.42 -4.83 -11.07
CA SER A 187 -5.66 -4.70 -9.63
C SER A 187 -6.85 -3.80 -9.33
N GLY A 188 -7.48 -3.98 -8.16
CA GLY A 188 -8.68 -3.26 -7.78
C GLY A 188 -8.62 -2.77 -6.33
N ILE A 189 -9.29 -1.65 -6.07
CA ILE A 189 -9.70 -1.23 -4.73
C ILE A 189 -11.20 -1.02 -4.77
N ALA A 190 -11.91 -1.49 -3.74
CA ALA A 190 -13.33 -1.27 -3.56
C ALA A 190 -13.58 -0.72 -2.16
N THR A 191 -14.26 0.42 -2.05
CA THR A 191 -14.47 1.13 -0.80
C THR A 191 -15.95 1.39 -0.58
N ILE A 192 -16.49 0.84 0.51
CA ILE A 192 -17.84 1.12 0.98
C ILE A 192 -17.80 2.43 1.77
N ILE A 193 -18.62 3.39 1.35
CA ILE A 193 -18.74 4.69 2.00
C ILE A 193 -20.19 5.13 2.11
N TYR A 194 -20.43 6.16 2.92
CA TYR A 194 -21.69 6.88 2.95
C TYR A 194 -21.66 8.06 1.98
N ASP A 195 -22.66 8.16 1.10
CA ASP A 195 -22.86 9.34 0.27
C ASP A 195 -23.84 10.32 0.92
N ASN A 196 -23.34 11.49 1.29
CA ASN A 196 -24.17 12.54 1.87
C ASN A 196 -25.12 13.18 0.85
N SER A 197 -24.84 13.08 -0.45
CA SER A 197 -25.67 13.69 -1.49
C SER A 197 -26.96 12.89 -1.76
N THR A 198 -26.85 11.57 -1.76
CA THR A 198 -27.99 10.65 -1.89
C THR A 198 -28.52 10.14 -0.55
N ASN A 199 -27.78 10.36 0.54
CA ASN A 199 -28.09 9.88 1.89
C ASN A 199 -28.23 8.34 1.92
N GLN A 200 -27.31 7.65 1.23
CA GLN A 200 -27.28 6.20 1.04
C GLN A 200 -25.84 5.67 1.13
N THR A 201 -25.69 4.37 1.41
CA THR A 201 -24.43 3.66 1.21
C THR A 201 -24.14 3.50 -0.28
N GLN A 202 -22.87 3.64 -0.66
CA GLN A 202 -22.41 3.36 -2.02
C GLN A 202 -21.07 2.63 -2.02
N LEU A 203 -20.75 2.03 -3.17
CA LEU A 203 -19.48 1.38 -3.42
C LEU A 203 -18.69 2.19 -4.44
N MET A 204 -17.56 2.75 -4.03
CA MET A 204 -16.56 3.33 -4.93
C MET A 204 -15.54 2.26 -5.29
N THR A 205 -15.16 2.14 -6.56
CA THR A 205 -14.12 1.19 -6.98
C THR A 205 -13.11 1.86 -7.90
N ASN A 206 -11.83 1.54 -7.72
CA ASN A 206 -10.76 1.97 -8.59
C ASN A 206 -10.03 0.75 -9.13
N TRP A 207 -10.02 0.61 -10.45
CA TRP A 207 -9.35 -0.47 -11.15
C TRP A 207 -8.14 0.05 -11.90
N VAL A 208 -7.11 -0.78 -11.97
CA VAL A 208 -5.83 -0.48 -12.60
C VAL A 208 -5.46 -1.63 -13.51
N TYR A 209 -4.89 -1.32 -14.68
CA TYR A 209 -4.33 -2.32 -15.58
C TYR A 209 -2.96 -1.89 -16.11
N VAL A 210 -1.95 -2.73 -15.89
CA VAL A 210 -0.57 -2.56 -16.37
C VAL A 210 -0.49 -3.00 -17.83
N GLY A 211 -0.74 -2.07 -18.76
CA GLY A 211 -0.66 -2.35 -20.18
C GLY A 211 -1.48 -1.37 -21.01
N THR A 212 -1.76 -1.77 -22.25
CA THR A 212 -2.52 -0.93 -23.19
C THR A 212 -3.97 -0.75 -22.73
N GLU A 213 -4.60 0.35 -23.13
CA GLU A 213 -6.03 0.59 -22.91
C GLU A 213 -6.90 -0.53 -23.51
N GLY A 214 -6.54 -1.06 -24.68
CA GLY A 214 -7.25 -2.17 -25.30
C GLY A 214 -7.25 -3.42 -24.42
N GLY A 215 -6.08 -3.78 -23.87
CA GLY A 215 -5.95 -4.89 -22.92
C GLY A 215 -6.74 -4.64 -21.64
N ALA A 216 -6.71 -3.42 -21.12
CA ALA A 216 -7.47 -3.03 -19.94
C ALA A 216 -8.98 -3.18 -20.15
N ARG A 217 -9.52 -2.71 -21.28
CA ARG A 217 -10.94 -2.83 -21.62
C ARG A 217 -11.38 -4.28 -21.77
N THR A 218 -10.52 -5.15 -22.29
CA THR A 218 -10.81 -6.59 -22.35
C THR A 218 -10.80 -7.22 -20.95
N ALA A 219 -9.78 -6.96 -20.13
CA ALA A 219 -9.66 -7.53 -18.80
C ALA A 219 -10.77 -7.06 -17.83
N LEU A 220 -11.14 -5.78 -17.92
CA LEU A 220 -12.15 -5.14 -17.09
C LEU A 220 -13.57 -5.20 -17.68
N ALA A 221 -13.78 -5.87 -18.82
CA ALA A 221 -15.10 -6.01 -19.42
C ALA A 221 -16.16 -6.50 -18.41
N PRO A 222 -15.90 -7.53 -17.57
CA PRO A 222 -16.87 -7.98 -16.57
C PRO A 222 -17.26 -6.89 -15.55
N ILE A 223 -16.40 -5.90 -15.32
CA ILE A 223 -16.67 -4.78 -14.42
C ILE A 223 -17.41 -3.65 -15.15
N PHE A 224 -17.07 -3.37 -16.41
CA PHE A 224 -17.72 -2.33 -17.21
C PHE A 224 -19.12 -2.72 -17.70
N ASP A 225 -19.39 -4.02 -17.88
CA ASP A 225 -20.69 -4.54 -18.33
C ASP A 225 -21.85 -4.23 -17.36
N PHE A 226 -21.54 -3.82 -16.12
CA PHE A 226 -22.53 -3.33 -15.16
C PHE A 226 -23.15 -1.97 -15.52
N ASP A 227 -22.54 -1.21 -16.45
CA ASP A 227 -22.94 0.16 -16.78
C ASP A 227 -23.05 1.06 -15.53
N PRO A 228 -21.94 1.26 -14.79
CA PRO A 228 -21.96 2.05 -13.56
C PRO A 228 -22.45 3.49 -13.82
N PRO A 229 -23.35 4.03 -12.99
CA PRO A 229 -23.86 5.39 -13.16
C PRO A 229 -22.78 6.48 -13.22
N TYR A 230 -21.64 6.24 -12.56
CA TYR A 230 -20.45 7.06 -12.68
C TYR A 230 -19.27 6.22 -13.16
N SER A 231 -18.56 6.73 -14.17
CA SER A 231 -17.35 6.15 -14.71
C SER A 231 -16.39 7.25 -15.13
N SER A 232 -15.17 7.20 -14.61
CA SER A 232 -14.05 8.06 -15.02
C SER A 232 -12.87 7.18 -15.38
N VAL A 233 -12.50 7.18 -16.65
CA VAL A 233 -11.47 6.30 -17.22
C VAL A 233 -10.36 7.14 -17.82
N SER A 234 -9.11 6.77 -17.54
CA SER A 234 -7.95 7.48 -18.05
C SER A 234 -6.74 6.57 -18.24
N VAL A 235 -5.83 7.01 -19.11
CA VAL A 235 -4.47 6.48 -19.23
C VAL A 235 -3.54 7.59 -18.74
N ILE A 236 -2.72 7.27 -17.74
CA ILE A 236 -1.89 8.26 -17.04
C ILE A 236 -0.46 7.73 -16.86
N PRO A 237 0.53 8.61 -16.69
CA PRO A 237 1.84 8.23 -16.16
C PRO A 237 1.70 7.45 -14.84
N TRP A 238 2.45 6.34 -14.69
CA TRP A 238 2.29 5.46 -13.53
C TRP A 238 2.61 6.14 -12.20
N ASN A 239 3.51 7.12 -12.18
CA ASN A 239 3.86 7.89 -10.99
C ASN A 239 2.71 8.78 -10.47
N LEU A 240 1.69 9.01 -11.28
CA LEU A 240 0.50 9.76 -10.88
C LEU A 240 -0.61 8.86 -10.32
N LEU A 241 -0.47 7.53 -10.42
CA LEU A 241 -1.53 6.57 -10.11
C LEU A 241 -2.14 6.73 -8.71
N ILE A 242 -1.30 6.84 -7.68
CA ILE A 242 -1.79 6.94 -6.31
C ILE A 242 -2.51 8.30 -6.13
N ASN A 243 -2.07 9.37 -6.80
CA ASN A 243 -2.64 10.73 -6.70
C ASN A 243 -3.92 10.88 -7.54
N SER A 244 -4.09 10.07 -8.58
CA SER A 244 -5.29 10.09 -9.42
C SER A 244 -6.40 9.19 -8.90
N THR A 245 -6.08 8.21 -8.05
CA THR A 245 -7.05 7.23 -7.51
C THR A 245 -8.23 7.95 -6.85
N PHE A 246 -9.46 7.57 -7.24
CA PHE A 246 -10.70 8.20 -6.79
C PHE A 246 -10.73 9.72 -7.02
N ASN A 247 -10.27 10.15 -8.19
CA ASN A 247 -10.12 11.56 -8.56
C ASN A 247 -9.39 12.40 -7.49
N GLY A 248 -8.33 11.84 -6.90
CA GLY A 248 -7.52 12.50 -5.87
C GLY A 248 -7.98 12.29 -4.44
N PHE A 249 -9.11 11.61 -4.20
CA PHE A 249 -9.55 11.29 -2.85
C PHE A 249 -8.53 10.44 -2.07
N GLY A 250 -7.74 9.59 -2.76
CA GLY A 250 -6.65 8.83 -2.14
C GLY A 250 -5.63 9.70 -1.39
N THR A 251 -5.40 10.93 -1.85
CA THR A 251 -4.49 11.88 -1.19
C THR A 251 -5.03 12.38 0.15
N THR A 252 -6.34 12.55 0.26
CA THR A 252 -7.05 12.93 1.50
C THR A 252 -6.85 11.87 2.59
N VAL A 253 -6.68 10.59 2.21
CA VAL A 253 -6.41 9.50 3.15
C VAL A 253 -5.00 9.59 3.76
N CYS A 254 -4.07 10.29 3.12
CA CYS A 254 -2.69 10.44 3.59
C CYS A 254 -2.41 11.78 4.29
N GLN A 255 -3.42 12.61 4.53
CA GLN A 255 -3.25 13.92 5.18
C GLN A 255 -2.70 13.79 6.61
N GLU A 256 -1.69 14.60 6.91
CA GLU A 256 -1.10 14.71 8.24
C GLU A 256 -2.05 15.40 9.23
N GLY A 257 -1.88 15.12 10.52
CA GLY A 257 -2.64 15.79 11.60
C GLY A 257 -4.02 15.20 11.89
N PHE A 258 -4.49 14.21 11.13
CA PHE A 258 -5.72 13.48 11.42
C PHE A 258 -5.44 12.21 12.22
N ILE A 259 -6.18 12.03 13.31
CA ILE A 259 -6.19 10.76 14.04
C ILE A 259 -7.07 9.78 13.28
N ARG A 260 -6.51 8.61 12.96
CA ARG A 260 -7.21 7.53 12.27
C ARG A 260 -7.08 6.28 13.11
N ASP A 261 -8.18 5.57 13.26
CA ASP A 261 -8.18 4.22 13.79
C ASP A 261 -8.34 3.25 12.61
N MET A 262 -7.35 2.40 12.39
CA MET A 262 -7.27 1.53 11.20
C MET A 262 -7.12 0.08 11.62
N TYR A 263 -7.97 -0.76 11.04
CA TYR A 263 -7.93 -2.20 11.23
C TYR A 263 -7.87 -2.88 9.86
N SER A 264 -7.13 -3.96 9.77
CA SER A 264 -6.99 -4.75 8.55
C SER A 264 -7.16 -6.23 8.85
N ALA A 265 -7.77 -6.94 7.91
CA ALA A 265 -7.80 -8.39 7.90
C ALA A 265 -7.54 -8.88 6.48
N ASN A 266 -6.84 -10.01 6.35
CA ASN A 266 -6.60 -10.63 5.06
C ASN A 266 -7.65 -11.72 4.81
N LEU A 267 -8.19 -11.76 3.59
CA LEU A 267 -9.11 -12.78 3.13
C LEU A 267 -8.36 -13.72 2.18
N LYS A 268 -8.48 -15.03 2.42
CA LYS A 268 -7.88 -16.04 1.52
C LYS A 268 -8.61 -16.13 0.18
N ASN A 269 -9.92 -15.92 0.20
CA ASN A 269 -10.80 -16.00 -0.95
C ASN A 269 -11.78 -14.84 -0.92
N TYR A 270 -12.20 -14.40 -2.11
CA TYR A 270 -13.35 -13.50 -2.25
C TYR A 270 -14.63 -14.32 -2.14
N ASN A 271 -15.57 -13.88 -1.32
CA ASN A 271 -16.88 -14.53 -1.22
C ASN A 271 -18.02 -13.51 -1.27
N ALA A 272 -18.84 -13.60 -2.30
CA ALA A 272 -19.88 -12.60 -2.57
C ALA A 272 -20.87 -12.46 -1.41
N SER A 273 -21.32 -13.59 -0.83
CA SER A 273 -22.27 -13.56 0.29
C SER A 273 -21.71 -12.92 1.57
N THR A 274 -20.40 -13.00 1.75
CA THR A 274 -19.71 -12.30 2.85
C THR A 274 -19.76 -10.79 2.62
N PHE A 275 -19.51 -10.34 1.38
CA PHE A 275 -19.58 -8.91 1.04
C PHE A 275 -21.00 -8.35 1.12
N ASP A 276 -22.02 -9.12 0.69
CA ASP A 276 -23.42 -8.75 0.87
C ASP A 276 -23.72 -8.49 2.36
N THR A 277 -23.28 -9.41 3.23
CA THR A 277 -23.43 -9.26 4.69
C THR A 277 -22.68 -8.03 5.22
N ILE A 278 -21.50 -7.71 4.68
CA ILE A 278 -20.74 -6.53 5.13
C ILE A 278 -21.42 -5.24 4.70
N ILE A 279 -21.95 -5.15 3.48
CA ILE A 279 -22.67 -3.97 3.00
C ILE A 279 -23.92 -3.71 3.82
N ASP A 280 -24.69 -4.75 4.14
CA ASP A 280 -25.86 -4.64 5.00
C ASP A 280 -25.48 -4.10 6.38
N LYS A 281 -24.40 -4.63 6.98
CA LYS A 281 -23.88 -4.16 8.27
C LYS A 281 -23.39 -2.72 8.23
N MET A 282 -22.64 -2.34 7.18
CA MET A 282 -22.13 -0.98 7.02
C MET A 282 -23.28 0.01 6.81
N SER A 283 -24.28 -0.37 6.02
CA SER A 283 -25.48 0.45 5.81
C SER A 283 -26.25 0.66 7.11
N GLY A 284 -26.51 -0.42 7.86
CA GLY A 284 -27.13 -0.33 9.18
C GLY A 284 -26.32 0.52 10.17
N PHE A 285 -24.99 0.39 10.16
CA PHE A 285 -24.10 1.23 10.96
C PHE A 285 -24.22 2.71 10.61
N PHE A 286 -24.25 3.08 9.33
CA PHE A 286 -24.40 4.47 8.91
C PHE A 286 -25.78 5.06 9.25
N ASP A 287 -26.82 4.23 9.27
CA ASP A 287 -28.16 4.63 9.69
C ASP A 287 -28.26 4.83 11.20
N GLU A 288 -27.72 3.89 11.99
CA GLU A 288 -27.76 3.93 13.44
C GLU A 288 -26.82 4.99 14.04
N TYR A 289 -25.67 5.23 13.40
CA TYR A 289 -24.62 6.13 13.88
C TYR A 289 -24.28 7.22 12.85
N PRO A 290 -25.05 8.32 12.76
CA PRO A 290 -24.76 9.41 11.83
C PRO A 290 -23.35 10.02 11.99
N GLY A 291 -22.82 10.07 13.22
CA GLY A 291 -21.44 10.51 13.48
C GLY A 291 -20.37 9.56 12.93
N GLY A 292 -20.75 8.33 12.58
CA GLY A 292 -19.88 7.32 11.99
C GLY A 292 -19.81 7.37 10.45
N ARG A 293 -20.55 8.26 9.78
CA ARG A 293 -20.63 8.33 8.30
C ARG A 293 -19.34 8.77 7.60
N SER A 294 -18.34 9.25 8.35
CA SER A 294 -16.99 9.49 7.85
C SER A 294 -16.11 8.24 7.81
N ASN A 295 -16.57 7.11 8.37
CA ASN A 295 -15.85 5.83 8.27
C ASN A 295 -16.02 5.24 6.88
N ALA A 296 -15.00 4.48 6.47
CA ALA A 296 -14.98 3.75 5.22
C ALA A 296 -14.47 2.33 5.48
N LEU A 297 -14.93 1.38 4.66
CA LEU A 297 -14.40 0.04 4.66
C LEU A 297 -13.85 -0.27 3.28
N GLN A 298 -12.54 -0.48 3.20
CA GLN A 298 -11.80 -0.67 1.95
C GLN A 298 -11.37 -2.12 1.80
N TYR A 299 -11.48 -2.62 0.57
CA TYR A 299 -10.99 -3.91 0.13
C TYR A 299 -10.00 -3.69 -1.00
N GLU A 300 -8.87 -4.38 -0.89
CA GLU A 300 -7.84 -4.35 -1.90
C GLU A 300 -7.79 -5.72 -2.59
N ILE A 301 -7.83 -5.71 -3.92
CA ILE A 301 -8.03 -6.88 -4.78
C ILE A 301 -6.79 -7.01 -5.64
N TYR A 302 -5.91 -7.93 -5.28
CA TYR A 302 -4.61 -8.11 -5.93
C TYR A 302 -4.42 -9.52 -6.49
N PRO A 303 -3.92 -9.65 -7.73
CA PRO A 303 -3.29 -10.86 -8.22
C PRO A 303 -2.01 -11.16 -7.42
N ASN A 304 -1.70 -12.45 -7.31
CA ASN A 304 -0.60 -12.98 -6.48
C ASN A 304 0.49 -13.67 -7.31
N GLN A 305 0.41 -13.63 -8.64
CA GLN A 305 1.22 -14.46 -9.54
C GLN A 305 2.72 -14.28 -9.33
N ALA A 306 3.22 -13.04 -9.38
CA ALA A 306 4.64 -12.76 -9.18
C ALA A 306 5.10 -13.00 -7.72
N MET A 307 4.25 -12.74 -6.73
CA MET A 307 4.55 -13.10 -5.34
C MET A 307 4.64 -14.63 -5.15
N ALA A 308 3.75 -15.39 -5.78
CA ALA A 308 3.63 -16.83 -5.59
C ALA A 308 4.79 -17.64 -6.21
N VAL A 309 5.63 -17.02 -7.06
CA VAL A 309 6.84 -17.67 -7.59
C VAL A 309 8.05 -17.52 -6.65
N VAL A 310 7.99 -16.59 -5.69
CA VAL A 310 9.05 -16.39 -4.69
C VAL A 310 9.00 -17.50 -3.65
N SER A 311 10.14 -18.11 -3.34
CA SER A 311 10.19 -19.17 -2.33
C SER A 311 9.92 -18.60 -0.94
N ALA A 312 9.19 -19.34 -0.10
CA ALA A 312 8.93 -18.95 1.30
C ALA A 312 10.20 -18.78 2.15
N ASP A 313 11.33 -19.36 1.72
CA ASP A 313 12.63 -19.20 2.38
C ASP A 313 13.47 -18.04 1.80
N GLU A 314 13.04 -17.43 0.70
CA GLU A 314 13.79 -16.36 0.03
C GLU A 314 13.64 -15.03 0.77
N THR A 315 12.47 -14.77 1.36
CA THR A 315 12.18 -13.53 2.07
C THR A 315 11.67 -13.79 3.48
N ALA A 316 11.67 -12.76 4.32
CA ALA A 316 11.07 -12.82 5.65
C ALA A 316 9.52 -12.81 5.59
N TRP A 317 8.93 -12.75 4.40
CA TRP A 317 7.49 -12.85 4.17
C TRP A 317 7.11 -14.30 3.77
N PRO A 318 6.22 -14.96 4.55
CA PRO A 318 5.92 -16.38 4.38
C PRO A 318 4.96 -16.69 3.22
#